data_AF-A0A4R1I959-F1
#
_entry.id   AF-A0A4R1I959-F1
#
_cell.length_a   1.000
_cell.length_b   1.000
_cell.length_c   1.000
_cell.angle_alpha   90.00
_cell.angle_beta   90.00
_cell.angle_gamma   90.00
#
_symmetry.space_group_name_H-M   'P 1'
#
loop_
_entity.id
_entity.type
_entity.pdbx_description
1 polymer ?
#
loop_
_entity_poly.entity_id
_entity_poly.type
_entity_poly.pdbx_seq_one_letter_code
_entity_poly.pdbx_strand_id
1 'polypeptide(L)'
;MTMVQEIAVPPLTATPTPMRAAEPAAHYGRLFIALTAVLLVAPFAVYPMFLMTLLCFALFACAFNLLLGYGGLLSFGHAAYFGMGAYITGYAAKSWGLGPELTVPLGALTGAGLGLVFGALAIRRQGIYFSMITLALAQMVFFFCLQAAFTHGEDGIQGIPRGHLFGLVDLSDDRVLYYVVLALFMAGLLGIFRIIHSPFGQVLKAIRENEPRAISLGYNAARYKLAVFVISSAIAGAAGGMKALVFQLATLTDVHWTMSGEVVLMTLVGGMGTVFGPIVGAAVIITMQNYLAHLGAWVTVVQGAIFVACVLLFREGIVGVIGRCLRWRL
;
A
#
# COMPACT_ATOMS: atom_id res chain seq x y z
N MET A 1 -54.42 32.96 6.59
CA MET A 1 -53.69 32.91 7.87
C MET A 1 -53.10 31.52 8.02
N THR A 2 -52.11 31.13 7.19
CA THR A 2 -50.66 31.17 7.47
C THR A 2 -50.26 30.46 8.76
N MET A 3 -50.07 29.14 8.68
CA MET A 3 -49.23 28.38 9.62
C MET A 3 -47.77 28.62 9.25
N VAL A 4 -47.09 29.46 10.03
CA VAL A 4 -45.62 29.54 10.05
C VAL A 4 -45.19 28.70 11.23
N GLN A 5 -44.66 27.52 10.96
CA GLN A 5 -44.06 26.64 11.95
C GLN A 5 -42.66 27.19 12.25
N GLU A 6 -42.51 27.75 13.45
CA GLU A 6 -41.28 28.35 13.95
C GLU A 6 -40.20 27.25 14.04
N ILE A 7 -39.23 27.30 13.11
CA ILE A 7 -38.06 26.44 13.13
C ILE A 7 -37.21 26.90 14.32
N ALA A 8 -37.22 26.12 15.40
CA ALA A 8 -36.36 26.34 16.55
C ALA A 8 -34.88 26.25 16.09
N VAL A 9 -34.23 27.41 15.96
CA VAL A 9 -32.79 27.51 15.75
C VAL A 9 -32.12 27.12 17.07
N PRO A 10 -31.31 26.05 17.14
CA PRO A 10 -30.63 25.68 18.37
C PRO A 10 -29.66 26.80 18.81
N PRO A 11 -29.49 27.04 20.11
CA PRO A 11 -28.68 28.14 20.62
C PRO A 11 -27.23 28.00 20.16
N LEU A 12 -26.67 29.08 19.61
CA LEU A 12 -25.28 29.22 19.13
C LEU A 12 -24.23 29.23 20.26
N THR A 13 -24.53 28.66 21.42
CA THR A 13 -23.65 28.64 22.61
C THR A 13 -22.88 27.33 22.75
N ALA A 14 -22.52 26.68 21.65
CA ALA A 14 -21.44 25.71 21.68
C ALA A 14 -20.14 26.51 21.88
N THR A 15 -19.66 26.59 23.13
CA THR A 15 -18.27 26.95 23.41
C THR A 15 -17.39 26.19 22.42
N PRO A 16 -16.51 26.85 21.64
CA PRO A 16 -15.62 26.13 20.75
C PRO A 16 -14.86 25.13 21.61
N THR A 17 -15.09 23.83 21.37
CA THR A 17 -14.24 22.78 21.90
C THR A 17 -12.82 23.21 21.57
N PRO A 18 -11.90 23.30 22.55
CA PRO A 18 -10.54 23.73 22.27
C PRO A 18 -10.05 22.87 21.10
N MET A 19 -9.69 23.51 19.99
CA MET A 19 -9.03 22.84 18.86
C MET A 19 -7.88 22.06 19.49
N ARG A 20 -7.99 20.72 19.50
CA ARG A 20 -6.96 19.84 20.03
C ARG A 20 -5.64 20.32 19.44
N ALA A 21 -4.75 20.81 20.29
CA ALA A 21 -3.43 21.25 19.90
C ALA A 21 -2.83 20.15 19.02
N ALA A 22 -2.33 20.52 17.84
CA ALA A 22 -1.66 19.60 16.94
C ALA A 22 -0.68 18.75 17.75
N GLU A 23 -0.88 17.42 17.79
CA GLU A 23 0.03 16.55 18.53
C GLU A 23 1.46 16.80 18.04
N PRO A 24 2.44 16.94 18.95
CA PRO A 24 3.74 17.48 18.60
C PRO A 24 4.45 16.51 17.65
N ALA A 25 4.90 17.01 16.50
CA ALA A 25 5.70 16.30 15.50
C ALA A 25 6.86 15.45 16.09
N ALA A 26 7.30 15.78 17.31
CA ALA A 26 8.27 15.04 18.11
C ALA A 26 7.85 13.61 18.51
N HIS A 27 6.56 13.25 18.55
CA HIS A 27 6.14 11.88 18.86
C HIS A 27 6.31 10.95 17.65
N TYR A 28 5.85 11.39 16.47
CA TYR A 28 6.06 10.64 15.23
C TYR A 28 7.54 10.47 14.89
N GLY A 29 8.36 11.51 15.13
CA GLY A 29 9.81 11.41 14.98
C GLY A 29 10.42 10.28 15.83
N ARG A 30 10.00 10.13 17.10
CA ARG A 30 10.47 9.06 17.99
C ARG A 30 10.04 7.67 17.52
N LEU A 31 8.80 7.52 17.02
CA LEU A 31 8.32 6.26 16.45
C LEU A 31 9.08 5.86 15.19
N PHE A 32 9.35 6.82 14.30
CA PHE A 32 10.18 6.58 13.11
C PHE A 32 11.60 6.17 13.49
N ILE A 33 12.24 6.88 14.42
CA ILE A 33 13.58 6.54 14.90
C ILE A 33 13.60 5.14 15.52
N ALA A 34 12.62 4.80 16.35
CA ALA A 34 12.51 3.46 16.95
C ALA A 34 12.33 2.38 15.88
N LEU A 35 11.43 2.59 14.90
CA LEU A 35 11.21 1.68 13.78
C LEU A 35 12.51 1.49 12.99
N THR A 36 13.17 2.58 12.60
CA THR A 36 14.44 2.51 11.85
C THR A 36 15.53 1.80 12.64
N ALA A 37 15.67 2.07 13.94
CA ALA A 37 16.64 1.39 14.80
C ALA A 37 16.39 -0.12 14.88
N VAL A 38 15.13 -0.53 15.03
CA VAL A 38 14.74 -1.95 15.04
C VAL A 38 15.07 -2.60 13.69
N LEU A 39 14.71 -1.97 12.57
CA LEU A 39 14.96 -2.55 11.25
C LEU A 39 16.46 -2.60 10.93
N LEU A 40 17.27 -1.64 11.35
CA LEU A 40 18.72 -1.68 11.15
C LEU A 40 19.39 -2.87 11.86
N VAL A 41 18.87 -3.28 13.02
CA VAL A 41 19.43 -4.39 13.81
C VAL A 41 18.78 -5.75 13.46
N ALA A 42 17.60 -5.73 12.85
CA ALA A 42 16.85 -6.96 12.55
C ALA A 42 17.59 -8.03 11.71
N PRO A 43 18.46 -7.71 10.73
CA PRO A 43 19.22 -8.72 9.98
C PRO A 43 20.17 -9.58 10.83
N PHE A 44 20.52 -9.12 12.04
CA PHE A 44 21.36 -9.89 12.96
C PHE A 44 20.59 -10.98 13.71
N ALA A 45 19.26 -10.87 13.76
CA ALA A 45 18.39 -11.81 14.46
C ALA A 45 17.52 -12.66 13.50
N VAL A 46 17.19 -12.13 12.32
CA VAL A 46 16.25 -12.74 11.37
C VAL A 46 16.89 -12.86 10.00
N TYR A 47 16.56 -13.93 9.28
CA TYR A 47 17.07 -14.20 7.94
C TYR A 47 16.76 -13.02 6.97
N PRO A 48 17.77 -12.43 6.30
CA PRO A 48 17.59 -11.21 5.50
C PRO A 48 16.53 -11.33 4.40
N MET A 49 16.42 -12.49 3.74
CA MET A 49 15.45 -12.71 2.67
C MET A 49 14.01 -12.52 3.14
N PHE A 50 13.66 -13.12 4.28
CA PHE A 50 12.33 -12.99 4.89
C PHE A 50 12.04 -11.52 5.24
N LEU A 51 13.04 -10.83 5.76
CA LEU A 51 12.91 -9.44 6.15
C LEU A 51 12.71 -8.53 4.93
N MET A 52 13.42 -8.77 3.82
CA MET A 52 13.20 -8.05 2.55
C MET A 52 11.80 -8.32 1.99
N THR A 53 11.32 -9.56 2.02
CA THR A 53 9.94 -9.90 1.64
C THR A 53 8.94 -9.10 2.48
N LEU A 54 9.13 -9.09 3.80
CA LEU A 54 8.30 -8.31 4.71
C LEU A 54 8.27 -6.83 4.33
N LEU A 55 9.42 -6.21 4.03
CA LEU A 55 9.49 -4.80 3.65
C LEU A 55 8.78 -4.50 2.33
N CYS A 56 8.93 -5.36 1.32
CA CYS A 56 8.25 -5.19 0.03
C CYS A 56 6.73 -5.21 0.20
N PHE A 57 6.21 -6.21 0.92
CA PHE A 57 4.78 -6.35 1.17
C PHE A 57 4.24 -5.31 2.15
N ALA A 58 5.02 -4.88 3.14
CA ALA A 58 4.66 -3.77 4.02
C ALA A 58 4.53 -2.47 3.23
N LEU A 59 5.42 -2.18 2.28
CA LEU A 59 5.29 -1.00 1.43
C LEU A 59 4.06 -1.09 0.53
N PHE A 60 3.81 -2.27 -0.05
CA PHE A 60 2.63 -2.54 -0.86
C PHE A 60 1.34 -2.32 -0.06
N ALA A 61 1.29 -2.81 1.18
CA ALA A 61 0.18 -2.59 2.11
C ALA A 61 0.03 -1.11 2.49
N CYS A 62 1.13 -0.40 2.76
CA CYS A 62 1.09 1.05 3.00
C CYS A 62 0.55 1.82 1.78
N ALA A 63 0.96 1.45 0.57
CA ALA A 63 0.49 2.03 -0.67
C ALA A 63 -1.02 1.80 -0.85
N PHE A 64 -1.49 0.58 -0.61
CA PHE A 64 -2.91 0.24 -0.65
C PHE A 64 -3.71 1.03 0.40
N ASN A 65 -3.21 1.12 1.63
CA ASN A 65 -3.84 1.86 2.71
C ASN A 65 -3.89 3.37 2.43
N LEU A 66 -2.96 3.93 1.65
CA LEU A 66 -3.06 5.32 1.20
C LEU A 66 -4.34 5.53 0.38
N LEU A 67 -4.67 4.60 -0.53
CA LEU A 67 -5.87 4.71 -1.37
C LEU A 67 -7.15 4.34 -0.60
N LEU A 68 -7.15 3.22 0.11
CA LEU A 68 -8.34 2.75 0.83
C LEU A 68 -8.55 3.54 2.14
N GLY A 69 -7.52 3.61 2.98
CA GLY A 69 -7.59 4.18 4.31
C GLY A 69 -7.66 5.70 4.35
N TYR A 70 -7.06 6.40 3.39
CA TYR A 70 -7.19 7.88 3.33
C TYR A 70 -8.12 8.33 2.20
N GLY A 71 -8.06 7.69 1.04
CA GLY A 71 -8.92 8.02 -0.11
C GLY A 71 -10.33 7.43 -0.06
N GLY A 72 -10.60 6.43 0.77
CA GLY A 72 -11.91 5.77 0.84
C GLY A 72 -12.22 4.90 -0.38
N LEU A 73 -11.21 4.53 -1.16
CA LEU A 73 -11.36 3.83 -2.42
C LEU A 73 -10.82 2.40 -2.31
N LEU A 74 -11.72 1.41 -2.29
CA LEU A 74 -11.37 -0.01 -2.28
C LEU A 74 -11.05 -0.48 -3.71
N SER A 75 -9.77 -0.67 -4.03
CA SER A 75 -9.34 -1.07 -5.37
C SER A 75 -8.81 -2.50 -5.39
N PHE A 76 -9.39 -3.37 -6.21
CA PHE A 76 -8.78 -4.68 -6.51
C PHE A 76 -7.77 -4.61 -7.66
N GLY A 77 -7.35 -3.40 -8.05
CA GLY A 77 -6.37 -3.12 -9.10
C GLY A 77 -4.91 -3.27 -8.67
N HIS A 78 -4.63 -3.29 -7.36
CA HIS A 78 -3.27 -3.17 -6.83
C HIS A 78 -2.29 -4.27 -7.26
N ALA A 79 -2.78 -5.49 -7.45
CA ALA A 79 -2.01 -6.59 -8.03
C ALA A 79 -1.46 -6.23 -9.42
N ALA A 80 -2.24 -5.55 -10.26
CA ALA A 80 -1.80 -5.17 -11.60
C ALA A 80 -0.64 -4.17 -11.55
N TYR A 81 -0.68 -3.19 -10.64
CA TYR A 81 0.41 -2.22 -10.50
C TYR A 81 1.66 -2.85 -9.91
N PHE A 82 1.49 -3.70 -8.89
CA PHE A 82 2.58 -4.44 -8.25
C PHE A 82 3.25 -5.39 -9.24
N GLY A 83 2.49 -6.27 -9.88
CA GLY A 83 3.03 -7.25 -10.82
C GLY A 83 3.57 -6.64 -12.12
N MET A 84 2.92 -5.62 -12.71
CA MET A 84 3.52 -4.92 -13.86
C MET A 84 4.77 -4.14 -13.48
N GLY A 85 4.82 -3.57 -12.27
CA GLY A 85 6.03 -2.98 -11.71
C GLY A 85 7.16 -4.01 -11.62
N ALA A 86 6.85 -5.22 -11.16
CA ALA A 86 7.79 -6.34 -11.09
C ALA A 86 8.28 -6.77 -12.50
N TYR A 87 7.37 -6.95 -13.46
CA TYR A 87 7.71 -7.35 -14.83
C TYR A 87 8.57 -6.32 -15.55
N ILE A 88 8.22 -5.03 -15.50
CA ILE A 88 9.01 -3.98 -16.16
C ILE A 88 10.37 -3.81 -15.48
N THR A 89 10.43 -3.89 -14.15
CA THR A 89 11.71 -3.86 -13.42
C THR A 89 12.59 -5.04 -13.82
N GLY A 90 12.03 -6.25 -13.85
CA GLY A 90 12.74 -7.48 -14.22
C GLY A 90 13.21 -7.48 -15.67
N TYR A 91 12.36 -7.03 -16.58
CA TYR A 91 12.69 -6.90 -18.00
C TYR A 91 13.78 -5.84 -18.22
N ALA A 92 13.68 -4.67 -17.58
CA ALA A 92 14.69 -3.62 -17.67
C ALA A 92 16.04 -4.06 -17.09
N ALA A 93 16.04 -4.79 -15.97
CA ALA A 93 17.26 -5.32 -15.37
C ALA A 93 17.91 -6.40 -16.28
N LYS A 94 17.11 -7.33 -16.81
CA LYS A 94 17.61 -8.50 -17.56
C LYS A 94 17.93 -8.18 -19.02
N SER A 95 17.08 -7.44 -19.70
CA SER A 95 17.19 -7.18 -21.15
C SER A 95 17.89 -5.87 -21.47
N TRP A 96 17.72 -4.83 -20.65
CA TRP A 96 18.41 -3.53 -20.87
C TRP A 96 19.68 -3.39 -20.02
N GLY A 97 19.93 -4.30 -19.08
CA GLY A 97 21.10 -4.26 -18.20
C GLY A 97 21.12 -3.05 -17.27
N LEU A 98 19.95 -2.45 -16.99
CA LEU A 98 19.86 -1.27 -16.14
C LEU A 98 20.05 -1.62 -14.67
N GLY A 99 20.73 -0.72 -13.95
CA GLY A 99 20.92 -0.84 -12.51
C GLY A 99 19.63 -0.63 -11.70
N PRO A 100 19.59 -1.08 -10.43
CA PRO A 100 18.47 -0.90 -9.50
C PRO A 100 17.95 0.54 -9.40
N GLU A 101 18.86 1.51 -9.51
CA GLU A 101 18.56 2.94 -9.45
C GLU A 101 17.63 3.43 -10.58
N LEU A 102 17.60 2.72 -11.71
CA LEU A 102 16.70 3.02 -12.81
C LEU A 102 15.52 2.04 -12.87
N THR A 103 15.74 0.76 -12.57
CA THR A 103 14.71 -0.26 -12.69
C THR A 103 13.59 -0.09 -11.66
N VAL A 104 13.90 0.24 -10.40
CA VAL A 104 12.86 0.46 -9.38
C VAL A 104 12.00 1.70 -9.68
N PRO A 105 12.57 2.87 -10.05
CA PRO A 105 11.78 4.00 -10.53
C PRO A 105 10.97 3.68 -11.79
N LEU A 106 11.47 2.86 -12.72
CA LEU A 106 10.68 2.41 -13.88
C LEU A 106 9.48 1.57 -13.45
N GLY A 107 9.62 0.70 -12.44
CA GLY A 107 8.50 -0.01 -11.82
C GLY A 107 7.47 0.95 -11.22
N ALA A 108 7.94 2.00 -10.53
CA ALA A 108 7.09 3.05 -9.98
C ALA A 108 6.35 3.85 -11.06
N LEU A 109 7.04 4.23 -12.14
CA LEU A 109 6.48 4.95 -13.28
C LEU A 109 5.44 4.09 -14.03
N THR A 110 5.69 2.80 -14.16
CA THR A 110 4.73 1.84 -14.74
C THR A 110 3.46 1.80 -13.89
N GLY A 111 3.61 1.68 -12.56
CA GLY A 111 2.50 1.74 -11.63
C GLY A 111 1.74 3.08 -11.70
N ALA A 112 2.46 4.21 -11.79
CA ALA A 112 1.87 5.54 -11.93
C ALA A 112 1.07 5.68 -13.24
N GLY A 113 1.63 5.22 -14.36
CA GLY A 113 0.99 5.25 -15.68
C GLY A 113 -0.27 4.40 -15.73
N LEU A 114 -0.20 3.16 -15.24
CA LEU A 114 -1.38 2.30 -15.11
C LEU A 114 -2.42 2.91 -14.18
N GLY A 115 -2.00 3.48 -13.05
CA GLY A 115 -2.91 4.14 -12.11
C GLY A 115 -3.56 5.40 -12.67
N LEU A 116 -2.89 6.12 -13.57
CA LEU A 116 -3.47 7.28 -14.25
C LEU A 116 -4.60 6.82 -15.18
N VAL A 117 -4.34 5.79 -15.99
CA VAL A 117 -5.33 5.23 -16.92
C VAL A 117 -6.50 4.60 -16.15
N PHE A 118 -6.20 3.77 -15.16
CA PHE A 118 -7.20 3.03 -14.40
C PHE A 118 -7.98 3.97 -13.50
N GLY A 119 -7.30 4.89 -12.82
CA GLY A 119 -7.90 5.91 -12.00
C GLY A 119 -8.85 6.80 -12.81
N ALA A 120 -8.45 7.26 -13.99
CA ALA A 120 -9.29 8.12 -14.82
C ALA A 120 -10.63 7.47 -15.23
N LEU A 121 -10.64 6.15 -15.40
CA LEU A 121 -11.84 5.37 -15.70
C LEU A 121 -12.63 5.01 -14.43
N ALA A 122 -11.95 4.45 -13.43
CA ALA A 122 -12.57 3.84 -12.25
C ALA A 122 -13.23 4.87 -11.34
N ILE A 123 -12.59 6.03 -11.08
CA ILE A 123 -13.08 7.03 -10.12
C ILE A 123 -14.42 7.66 -10.51
N ARG A 124 -14.87 7.45 -11.75
CA ARG A 124 -16.20 7.88 -12.23
C ARG A 124 -17.35 7.14 -11.55
N ARG A 125 -17.06 6.01 -10.91
CA ARG A 125 -18.02 5.20 -10.15
C ARG A 125 -17.63 5.16 -8.67
N GLN A 126 -18.60 4.89 -7.81
CA GLN A 126 -18.43 4.84 -6.36
C GLN A 126 -18.73 3.44 -5.82
N GLY A 127 -18.20 3.13 -4.64
CA GLY A 127 -18.50 1.92 -3.88
C GLY A 127 -18.11 0.63 -4.62
N ILE A 128 -19.05 -0.32 -4.69
CA ILE A 128 -18.82 -1.66 -5.23
C ILE A 128 -18.52 -1.59 -6.74
N TYR A 129 -19.15 -0.68 -7.48
CA TYR A 129 -18.89 -0.51 -8.91
C TYR A 129 -17.44 -0.09 -9.20
N PHE A 130 -16.86 0.77 -8.36
CA PHE A 130 -15.44 1.12 -8.45
C PHE A 130 -14.55 -0.12 -8.26
N SER A 131 -14.85 -0.92 -7.22
CA SER A 131 -14.10 -2.15 -6.92
C SER A 131 -14.17 -3.14 -8.11
N MET A 132 -15.36 -3.37 -8.67
CA MET A 132 -15.56 -4.26 -9.81
C MET A 132 -14.82 -3.79 -11.06
N ILE A 133 -14.84 -2.49 -11.37
CA ILE A 133 -14.07 -1.93 -12.50
C ILE A 133 -12.58 -2.18 -12.30
N THR A 134 -12.05 -1.90 -11.10
CA THR A 134 -10.62 -2.11 -10.84
C THR A 134 -10.20 -3.58 -10.90
N LEU A 135 -11.09 -4.50 -10.48
CA LEU A 135 -10.86 -5.95 -10.63
C LEU A 135 -10.83 -6.35 -12.11
N ALA A 136 -11.79 -5.87 -12.91
CA ALA A 136 -11.84 -6.15 -14.34
C ALA A 136 -10.59 -5.62 -15.06
N LEU A 137 -10.16 -4.39 -14.76
CA LEU A 137 -8.94 -3.82 -15.29
C LEU A 137 -7.69 -4.60 -14.86
N ALA A 138 -7.64 -5.10 -13.61
CA ALA A 138 -6.55 -5.97 -13.17
C ALA A 138 -6.50 -7.28 -13.96
N GLN A 139 -7.67 -7.89 -14.22
CA GLN A 139 -7.77 -9.09 -15.03
C GLN A 139 -7.34 -8.86 -16.48
N MET A 140 -7.63 -7.69 -17.05
CA MET A 140 -7.10 -7.33 -18.38
C MET A 140 -5.56 -7.33 -18.40
N VAL A 141 -4.92 -6.82 -17.34
CA VAL A 141 -3.45 -6.84 -17.21
C VAL A 141 -2.95 -8.27 -17.02
N PHE A 142 -3.65 -9.09 -16.23
CA PHE A 142 -3.31 -10.50 -16.08
C PHE A 142 -3.29 -11.24 -17.43
N PHE A 143 -4.35 -11.13 -18.23
CA PHE A 143 -4.39 -11.77 -19.55
C PHE A 143 -3.38 -11.17 -20.53
N PHE A 144 -3.09 -9.87 -20.42
CA PHE A 144 -2.01 -9.24 -21.17
C PHE A 144 -0.65 -9.83 -20.80
N CYS A 145 -0.33 -9.96 -19.51
CA CYS A 145 0.92 -10.58 -19.04
C CYS A 145 1.00 -12.06 -19.39
N LEU A 146 -0.12 -12.77 -19.50
CA LEU A 146 -0.13 -14.16 -19.94
C LEU A 146 0.27 -14.31 -21.41
N GLN A 147 -0.14 -13.37 -22.27
CA GLN A 147 0.10 -13.44 -23.72
C GLN A 147 1.35 -12.69 -24.20
N ALA A 148 1.80 -11.69 -23.45
CA ALA A 148 2.94 -10.87 -23.86
C ALA A 148 4.24 -11.69 -23.89
N ALA A 149 4.99 -11.64 -24.99
CA ALA A 149 6.22 -12.42 -25.11
C ALA A 149 7.30 -12.03 -24.07
N PHE A 150 7.35 -10.75 -23.67
CA PHE A 150 8.40 -10.25 -22.76
C PHE A 150 8.24 -10.74 -21.32
N THR A 151 7.02 -11.08 -20.89
CA THR A 151 6.73 -11.57 -19.54
C THR A 151 7.01 -13.07 -19.39
N HIS A 152 7.16 -13.80 -20.50
CA HIS A 152 7.26 -15.26 -20.54
C HIS A 152 6.03 -15.98 -19.94
N GLY A 153 4.85 -15.34 -19.95
CA GLY A 153 3.58 -15.94 -19.54
C GLY A 153 3.61 -16.55 -18.13
N GLU A 154 3.25 -17.83 -18.03
CA GLU A 154 3.21 -18.57 -16.76
C GLU A 154 4.59 -18.82 -16.14
N ASP A 155 5.64 -18.95 -16.96
CA ASP A 155 7.01 -19.15 -16.48
C ASP A 155 7.56 -17.92 -15.76
N GLY A 156 7.09 -16.74 -16.17
CA GLY A 156 7.57 -15.47 -15.66
C GLY A 156 9.03 -15.17 -16.05
N ILE A 157 9.52 -14.02 -15.60
CA ILE A 157 10.93 -13.65 -15.79
C ILE A 157 11.73 -14.23 -14.63
N GLN A 158 12.56 -15.23 -14.89
CA GLN A 158 13.46 -15.85 -13.90
C GLN A 158 14.89 -15.30 -14.00
N GLY A 159 15.65 -15.39 -12.91
CA GLY A 159 17.08 -15.02 -12.88
C GLY A 159 17.31 -13.54 -13.15
N ILE A 160 16.48 -12.67 -12.57
CA ILE A 160 16.62 -11.22 -12.68
C ILE A 160 17.93 -10.81 -11.97
N PRO A 161 18.89 -10.18 -12.67
CA PRO A 161 20.14 -9.77 -12.06
C PRO A 161 19.89 -8.65 -11.06
N ARG A 162 20.49 -8.75 -9.87
CA ARG A 162 20.46 -7.70 -8.85
C ARG A 162 21.31 -6.49 -9.23
N GLY A 163 22.33 -6.70 -10.07
CA GLY A 163 23.19 -5.65 -10.60
C GLY A 163 24.08 -4.99 -9.54
N HIS A 164 24.61 -3.83 -9.89
CA HIS A 164 25.37 -2.97 -8.97
C HIS A 164 24.64 -1.64 -8.84
N LEU A 165 24.49 -1.12 -7.62
CA LEU A 165 23.86 0.17 -7.39
C LEU A 165 24.88 1.27 -7.70
N PHE A 166 24.51 2.17 -8.62
CA PHE A 166 25.38 3.22 -9.17
C PHE A 166 26.73 2.70 -9.71
N GLY A 167 26.82 1.42 -10.07
CA GLY A 167 28.06 0.77 -10.51
C GLY A 167 29.13 0.61 -9.41
N LEU A 168 28.84 0.99 -8.16
CA LEU A 168 29.81 1.04 -7.06
C LEU A 168 29.53 0.01 -5.96
N VAL A 169 28.26 -0.34 -5.75
CA VAL A 169 27.84 -1.23 -4.66
C VAL A 169 27.28 -2.51 -5.27
N ASP A 170 27.92 -3.66 -5.02
CA ASP A 170 27.45 -4.96 -5.49
C ASP A 170 26.24 -5.42 -4.66
N LEU A 171 25.10 -5.66 -5.33
CA LEU A 171 23.86 -6.13 -4.68
C LEU A 171 23.75 -7.65 -4.67
N SER A 172 24.81 -8.37 -5.05
CA SER A 172 24.87 -9.82 -4.92
C SER A 172 24.81 -10.27 -3.45
N ASP A 173 25.34 -9.47 -2.52
CA ASP A 173 25.24 -9.73 -1.08
C ASP A 173 23.84 -9.39 -0.54
N ASP A 174 23.18 -10.38 0.05
CA ASP A 174 21.85 -10.24 0.66
C ASP A 174 21.78 -9.15 1.74
N ARG A 175 22.88 -8.89 2.46
CA ARG A 175 22.92 -7.84 3.49
C ARG A 175 22.95 -6.46 2.87
N VAL A 176 23.72 -6.28 1.81
CA VAL A 176 23.80 -5.01 1.09
C VAL A 176 22.44 -4.72 0.44
N LEU A 177 21.86 -5.71 -0.22
CA LEU A 177 20.53 -5.60 -0.80
C LEU A 177 19.48 -5.26 0.27
N TYR A 178 19.55 -5.89 1.45
CA TYR A 178 18.66 -5.58 2.56
C TYR A 178 18.67 -4.10 2.91
N TYR A 179 19.84 -3.47 3.06
CA TYR A 179 19.92 -2.05 3.39
C TYR A 179 19.41 -1.15 2.26
N VAL A 180 19.56 -1.55 1.00
CA VAL A 180 18.97 -0.83 -0.14
C VAL A 180 17.44 -0.91 -0.11
N VAL A 181 16.88 -2.11 0.09
CA VAL A 181 15.43 -2.32 0.22
C VAL A 181 14.88 -1.56 1.43
N LEU A 182 15.60 -1.57 2.55
CA LEU A 182 15.27 -0.79 3.74
C LEU A 182 15.24 0.71 3.43
N ALA A 183 16.24 1.24 2.74
CA ALA A 183 16.28 2.66 2.37
C ALA A 183 15.10 3.04 1.47
N LEU A 184 14.77 2.22 0.47
CA LEU A 184 13.63 2.43 -0.43
C LEU A 184 12.29 2.31 0.31
N PHE A 185 12.14 1.32 1.20
CA PHE A 185 10.99 1.17 2.09
C PHE A 185 10.80 2.41 2.96
N MET A 186 11.86 2.88 3.62
CA MET A 186 11.81 4.06 4.47
C MET A 186 11.49 5.32 3.66
N ALA A 187 12.06 5.47 2.46
CA ALA A 187 11.74 6.57 1.56
C ALA A 187 10.26 6.57 1.15
N GLY A 188 9.72 5.41 0.79
CA GLY A 188 8.29 5.26 0.47
C GLY A 188 7.38 5.53 1.67
N LEU A 189 7.72 5.01 2.86
CA LEU A 189 6.97 5.22 4.09
C LEU A 189 6.98 6.70 4.52
N LEU A 190 8.13 7.37 4.44
CA LEU A 190 8.27 8.81 4.71
C LEU A 190 7.48 9.64 3.68
N GLY A 191 7.51 9.25 2.41
CA GLY A 191 6.70 9.85 1.35
C GLY A 191 5.21 9.77 1.66
N ILE A 192 4.71 8.58 2.01
CA ILE A 192 3.32 8.35 2.44
C ILE A 192 2.98 9.21 3.66
N PHE A 193 3.85 9.20 4.68
CA PHE A 193 3.66 10.00 5.90
C PHE A 193 3.54 11.49 5.60
N ARG A 194 4.42 12.02 4.74
CA ARG A 194 4.42 13.42 4.33
C ARG A 194 3.15 13.79 3.57
N ILE A 195 2.65 12.90 2.71
CA ILE A 195 1.42 13.10 1.94
C ILE A 195 0.20 13.14 2.86
N ILE A 196 0.09 12.20 3.79
CA ILE A 196 -1.03 12.10 4.74
C ILE A 196 -1.13 13.35 5.64
N HIS A 197 0.00 13.89 6.09
CA HIS A 197 0.05 15.04 6.99
C HIS A 197 0.12 16.39 6.26
N SER A 198 0.07 16.37 4.93
CA SER A 198 -0.02 17.60 4.12
C SER A 198 -1.47 18.09 3.98
N PRO A 199 -1.70 19.32 3.49
CA PRO A 199 -3.04 19.81 3.16
C PRO A 199 -3.79 18.88 2.18
N PHE A 200 -3.05 18.23 1.26
CA PHE A 200 -3.63 17.23 0.35
C PHE A 200 -4.26 16.05 1.11
N GLY A 201 -3.58 15.52 2.12
CA GLY A 201 -4.09 14.43 2.96
C GLY A 201 -5.30 14.84 3.80
N GLN A 202 -5.34 16.10 4.29
CA GLN A 202 -6.50 16.62 5.02
C GLN A 202 -7.74 16.74 4.13
N VAL A 203 -7.58 17.25 2.90
CA VAL A 203 -8.66 17.31 1.92
C VAL A 203 -9.14 15.91 1.54
N LEU A 204 -8.21 14.97 1.39
CA LEU A 204 -8.55 13.58 1.07
C LEU A 204 -9.39 12.92 2.17
N LYS A 205 -9.04 13.14 3.45
CA LYS A 205 -9.86 12.71 4.59
C LYS A 205 -11.26 13.32 4.56
N ALA A 206 -11.36 14.62 4.28
CA ALA A 206 -12.65 15.30 4.16
C ALA A 206 -13.52 14.73 3.02
N ILE A 207 -12.91 14.43 1.86
CA ILE A 207 -13.59 13.77 0.74
C ILE A 207 -14.07 12.36 1.13
N ARG A 208 -13.25 11.59 1.85
CA ARG A 208 -13.60 10.24 2.33
C ARG A 208 -14.77 10.27 3.31
N GLU A 209 -14.82 11.25 4.21
CA GLU A 209 -15.89 11.39 5.21
C GLU A 209 -17.21 11.86 4.60
N ASN A 210 -17.17 12.91 3.76
CA ASN A 210 -18.35 13.42 3.09
C ASN A 210 -17.99 14.16 1.80
N GLU A 211 -18.00 13.41 0.70
CA GLU A 211 -17.68 13.95 -0.64
C GLU A 211 -18.60 15.10 -1.08
N PRO A 212 -19.95 15.03 -0.94
CA PRO A 212 -20.82 16.17 -1.26
C PRO A 212 -20.45 17.45 -0.50
N ARG A 213 -20.10 17.34 0.78
CA ARG A 213 -19.69 18.49 1.60
C ARG A 213 -18.35 19.07 1.13
N ALA A 214 -17.37 18.22 0.81
CA ALA A 214 -16.09 18.69 0.27
C ALA A 214 -16.29 19.43 -1.07
N ILE A 215 -17.18 18.95 -1.93
CA ILE A 215 -17.53 19.61 -3.20
C ILE A 215 -18.19 20.97 -2.95
N SER A 216 -19.10 21.08 -1.97
CA SER A 216 -19.75 22.35 -1.61
C SER A 216 -18.77 23.42 -1.10
N LEU A 217 -17.63 23.00 -0.54
CA LEU A 217 -16.53 23.87 -0.11
C LEU A 217 -15.59 24.25 -1.28
N GLY A 218 -15.88 23.83 -2.50
CA GLY A 218 -15.13 24.15 -3.71
C GLY A 218 -14.00 23.16 -4.08
N TYR A 219 -13.85 22.05 -3.36
CA TYR A 219 -12.84 21.04 -3.69
C TYR A 219 -13.28 20.16 -4.87
N ASN A 220 -12.38 19.97 -5.83
CA ASN A 220 -12.61 19.03 -6.93
C ASN A 220 -12.26 17.59 -6.51
N ALA A 221 -13.22 16.86 -5.95
CA ALA A 221 -13.02 15.52 -5.42
C ALA A 221 -12.38 14.54 -6.42
N ALA A 222 -12.76 14.61 -7.71
CA ALA A 222 -12.24 13.73 -8.74
C ALA A 222 -10.72 13.90 -8.94
N ARG A 223 -10.20 15.12 -8.91
CA ARG A 223 -8.75 15.38 -9.06
C ARG A 223 -7.95 14.84 -7.88
N TYR A 224 -8.44 15.03 -6.65
CA TYR A 224 -7.79 14.49 -5.45
C TYR A 224 -7.80 12.96 -5.43
N LYS A 225 -8.93 12.35 -5.80
CA LYS A 225 -9.05 10.89 -5.94
C LYS A 225 -8.11 10.32 -7.00
N LEU A 226 -8.02 10.95 -8.17
CA LEU A 226 -7.10 10.54 -9.23
C LEU A 226 -5.64 10.65 -8.76
N ALA A 227 -5.29 11.78 -8.14
CA ALA A 227 -3.93 12.01 -7.65
C ALA A 227 -3.50 10.96 -6.62
N VAL A 228 -4.34 10.66 -5.61
CA VAL A 228 -3.99 9.62 -4.63
C VAL A 228 -3.94 8.23 -5.26
N PHE A 229 -4.78 7.96 -6.27
CA PHE A 229 -4.77 6.70 -7.00
C PHE A 229 -3.44 6.49 -7.72
N VAL A 230 -2.96 7.51 -8.45
CA VAL A 230 -1.67 7.48 -9.17
C VAL A 230 -0.49 7.34 -8.20
N ILE A 231 -0.52 8.06 -7.07
CA ILE A 231 0.54 7.98 -6.06
C ILE A 231 0.57 6.58 -5.45
N SER A 232 -0.59 6.04 -5.08
CA SER A 232 -0.72 4.70 -4.50
C SER A 232 -0.23 3.62 -5.46
N SER A 233 -0.64 3.70 -6.74
CA SER A 233 -0.20 2.75 -7.76
C SER A 233 1.30 2.86 -8.07
N ALA A 234 1.88 4.07 -8.03
CA ALA A 234 3.31 4.27 -8.20
C ALA A 234 4.11 3.58 -7.10
N ILE A 235 3.70 3.75 -5.84
CA ILE A 235 4.38 3.11 -4.70
C ILE A 235 4.18 1.59 -4.74
N ALA A 236 3.00 1.11 -5.15
CA ALA A 236 2.76 -0.32 -5.36
C ALA A 236 3.66 -0.90 -6.47
N GLY A 237 3.84 -0.18 -7.59
CA GLY A 237 4.76 -0.58 -8.65
C GLY A 237 6.22 -0.60 -8.21
N ALA A 238 6.64 0.37 -7.38
CA ALA A 238 7.97 0.36 -6.77
C ALA A 238 8.16 -0.86 -5.85
N ALA A 239 7.16 -1.19 -5.03
CA ALA A 239 7.18 -2.37 -4.16
C ALA A 239 7.30 -3.68 -4.95
N GLY A 240 6.58 -3.79 -6.08
CA GLY A 240 6.70 -4.92 -6.99
C GLY A 240 8.06 -5.01 -7.67
N GLY A 241 8.62 -3.88 -8.09
CA GLY A 241 9.98 -3.81 -8.62
C GLY A 241 11.04 -4.27 -7.61
N MET A 242 10.94 -3.81 -6.36
CA MET A 242 11.81 -4.30 -5.27
C MET A 242 11.67 -5.80 -5.05
N LYS A 243 10.42 -6.32 -5.01
CA LYS A 243 10.16 -7.75 -4.89
C LYS A 243 10.84 -8.53 -6.02
N ALA A 244 10.79 -8.02 -7.26
CA ALA A 244 11.40 -8.68 -8.41
C ALA A 244 12.93 -8.82 -8.27
N LEU A 245 13.62 -7.79 -7.75
CA LEU A 245 15.06 -7.84 -7.49
C LEU A 245 15.42 -8.75 -6.30
N VAL A 246 14.61 -8.70 -5.25
CA VAL A 246 14.79 -9.48 -4.02
C VAL A 246 14.69 -10.98 -4.31
N PHE A 247 13.61 -11.41 -4.97
CA PHE A 247 13.39 -12.81 -5.33
C PHE A 247 14.06 -13.23 -6.64
N GLN A 248 14.66 -12.29 -7.38
CA GLN A 248 15.21 -12.51 -8.72
C GLN A 248 14.21 -13.10 -9.72
N LEU A 249 12.91 -12.85 -9.50
CA LEU A 249 11.83 -13.35 -10.35
C LEU A 249 10.61 -12.42 -10.36
N ALA A 250 9.93 -12.37 -11.51
CA ALA A 250 8.63 -11.75 -11.68
C ALA A 250 7.66 -12.78 -12.26
N THR A 251 6.60 -13.10 -11.52
CA THR A 251 5.70 -14.22 -11.85
C THR A 251 4.28 -13.75 -12.09
N LEU A 252 3.51 -14.55 -12.85
CA LEU A 252 2.13 -14.21 -13.20
C LEU A 252 1.22 -14.10 -11.96
N THR A 253 1.57 -14.83 -10.90
CA THR A 253 0.90 -14.76 -9.58
C THR A 253 0.95 -13.37 -8.96
N ASP A 254 1.93 -12.53 -9.28
CA ASP A 254 2.06 -11.16 -8.76
C ASP A 254 0.97 -10.23 -9.34
N VAL A 255 0.48 -10.53 -10.55
CA VAL A 255 -0.57 -9.77 -11.25
C VAL A 255 -1.96 -10.34 -10.96
N HIS A 256 -2.04 -11.55 -10.43
CA HIS A 256 -3.31 -12.23 -10.17
C HIS A 256 -4.11 -11.50 -9.08
N TRP A 257 -5.44 -11.44 -9.24
CA TRP A 257 -6.32 -10.66 -8.35
C TRP A 257 -6.25 -11.07 -6.88
N THR A 258 -5.87 -12.31 -6.59
CA THR A 258 -5.68 -12.80 -5.21
C THR A 258 -4.63 -12.00 -4.47
N MET A 259 -3.61 -11.46 -5.16
CA MET A 259 -2.60 -10.57 -4.58
C MET A 259 -3.22 -9.25 -4.10
N SER A 260 -4.22 -8.72 -4.82
CA SER A 260 -5.02 -7.58 -4.34
C SER A 260 -5.85 -7.96 -3.12
N GLY A 261 -6.35 -9.19 -3.06
CA GLY A 261 -7.00 -9.73 -1.86
C GLY A 261 -6.05 -9.74 -0.68
N GLU A 262 -4.84 -10.24 -0.86
CA GLU A 262 -3.84 -10.33 0.21
C GLU A 262 -3.48 -8.98 0.82
N VAL A 263 -3.27 -7.95 0.00
CA VAL A 263 -2.97 -6.61 0.52
C VAL A 263 -4.16 -5.97 1.23
N VAL A 264 -5.39 -6.28 0.81
CA VAL A 264 -6.61 -5.92 1.56
C VAL A 264 -6.57 -6.55 2.95
N LEU A 265 -6.19 -7.82 3.05
CA LEU A 265 -6.06 -8.52 4.33
C LEU A 265 -4.99 -7.86 5.22
N MET A 266 -3.79 -7.63 4.69
CA MET A 266 -2.70 -6.98 5.43
C MET A 266 -3.15 -5.62 6.00
N THR A 267 -3.85 -4.81 5.21
CA THR A 267 -4.27 -3.48 5.65
C THR A 267 -5.43 -3.50 6.64
N LEU A 268 -6.40 -4.40 6.46
CA LEU A 268 -7.53 -4.55 7.39
C LEU A 268 -7.07 -5.11 8.74
N VAL A 269 -6.27 -6.18 8.74
CA VAL A 269 -5.73 -6.79 9.97
C VAL A 269 -4.85 -5.80 10.72
N GLY A 270 -3.99 -5.07 9.99
CA GLY A 270 -3.09 -4.07 10.55
C GLY A 270 -3.80 -2.86 11.16
N GLY A 271 -4.88 -2.40 10.54
CA GLY A 271 -5.65 -1.22 10.95
C GLY A 271 -5.74 -0.19 9.83
N MET A 272 -6.88 -0.19 9.13
CA MET A 272 -7.15 0.71 8.01
C MET A 272 -7.12 2.19 8.44
N GLY A 273 -6.46 3.04 7.67
CA GLY A 273 -6.39 4.49 7.91
C GLY A 273 -5.35 4.91 8.95
N THR A 274 -4.50 3.97 9.40
CA THR A 274 -3.32 4.24 10.24
C THR A 274 -2.05 4.20 9.41
N VAL A 275 -1.00 4.94 9.80
CA VAL A 275 0.29 4.94 9.05
C VAL A 275 1.04 3.61 9.21
N PHE A 276 1.11 3.10 10.44
CA PHE A 276 1.91 1.91 10.78
C PHE A 276 1.13 0.60 10.77
N GLY A 277 -0.22 0.64 10.78
CA GLY A 277 -1.06 -0.56 10.75
C GLY A 277 -0.72 -1.52 9.62
N PRO A 278 -0.65 -1.06 8.36
CA PRO A 278 -0.29 -1.93 7.23
C PRO A 278 1.03 -2.68 7.39
N ILE A 279 2.03 -2.08 8.07
CA ILE A 279 3.32 -2.71 8.34
C ILE A 279 3.14 -3.90 9.30
N VAL A 280 2.39 -3.68 10.39
CA VAL A 280 2.07 -4.74 11.36
C VAL A 280 1.24 -5.84 10.72
N GLY A 281 0.26 -5.48 9.90
CA GLY A 281 -0.57 -6.46 9.19
C GLY A 281 0.21 -7.27 8.17
N ALA A 282 1.11 -6.65 7.41
CA ALA A 282 2.05 -7.36 6.54
C ALA A 282 2.95 -8.30 7.36
N ALA A 283 3.45 -7.87 8.52
CA ALA A 283 4.23 -8.72 9.41
C ALA A 283 3.46 -9.96 9.86
N VAL A 284 2.21 -9.80 10.29
CA VAL A 284 1.39 -10.93 10.71
C VAL A 284 1.13 -11.89 9.56
N ILE A 285 0.67 -11.38 8.40
CA ILE A 285 0.28 -12.22 7.27
C ILE A 285 1.50 -12.94 6.64
N ILE A 286 2.59 -12.22 6.39
CA ILE A 286 3.80 -12.82 5.79
C ILE A 286 4.48 -13.81 6.74
N THR A 287 4.55 -13.49 8.04
CA THR A 287 5.09 -14.45 9.03
C THR A 287 4.25 -15.72 9.05
N MET A 288 2.93 -15.57 9.07
CA MET A 288 2.02 -16.70 9.04
C MET A 288 2.20 -17.56 7.78
N GLN A 289 2.27 -16.94 6.60
CA GLN A 289 2.53 -17.66 5.35
C GLN A 289 3.85 -18.42 5.39
N ASN A 290 4.91 -17.81 5.93
CA ASN A 290 6.21 -18.45 6.04
C ASN A 290 6.18 -19.67 6.98
N TYR A 291 5.53 -19.57 8.15
CA TYR A 291 5.44 -20.69 9.09
C TYR A 291 4.49 -21.79 8.61
N LEU A 292 3.37 -21.43 7.99
CA LEU A 292 2.38 -22.39 7.51
C LEU A 292 2.67 -22.92 6.11
N ALA A 293 3.75 -22.48 5.44
CA ALA A 293 4.11 -22.89 4.08
C ALA A 293 4.10 -24.42 3.87
N HIS A 294 4.43 -25.20 4.91
CA HIS A 294 4.41 -26.67 4.90
C HIS A 294 3.02 -27.29 4.68
N LEU A 295 1.94 -26.53 4.93
CA LEU A 295 0.55 -26.98 4.77
C LEU A 295 0.02 -26.81 3.33
N GLY A 296 0.80 -26.23 2.41
CA GLY A 296 0.42 -26.08 1.00
C GLY A 296 -0.90 -25.31 0.81
N ALA A 297 -1.87 -25.91 0.12
CA ALA A 297 -3.16 -25.27 -0.18
C ALA A 297 -3.97 -24.88 1.07
N TRP A 298 -3.75 -25.53 2.21
CA TRP A 298 -4.45 -25.23 3.46
C TRP A 298 -4.07 -23.86 4.04
N VAL A 299 -2.92 -23.29 3.65
CA VAL A 299 -2.50 -21.93 4.06
C VAL A 299 -3.56 -20.90 3.70
N THR A 300 -4.10 -20.98 2.48
CA THR A 300 -5.13 -20.05 1.99
C THR A 300 -6.42 -20.16 2.80
N VAL A 301 -6.79 -21.38 3.21
CA VAL A 301 -7.97 -21.63 4.05
C VAL A 301 -7.76 -21.04 5.43
N VAL A 302 -6.60 -21.27 6.04
CA VAL A 302 -6.24 -20.72 7.36
C VAL A 302 -6.18 -19.19 7.31
N GLN A 303 -5.61 -18.62 6.25
CA GLN A 303 -5.56 -17.17 6.04
C GLN A 303 -6.97 -16.56 5.93
N GLY A 304 -7.88 -17.21 5.19
CA GLY A 304 -9.28 -16.79 5.10
C GLY A 304 -10.01 -16.88 6.44
N ALA A 305 -9.78 -17.95 7.21
CA ALA A 305 -10.38 -18.11 8.54
C ALA A 305 -9.88 -17.04 9.54
N ILE A 306 -8.57 -16.77 9.57
CA ILE A 306 -7.97 -15.73 10.40
C ILE A 306 -8.48 -14.36 9.99
N PHE A 307 -8.64 -14.10 8.69
CA PHE A 307 -9.23 -12.86 8.23
C PHE A 307 -10.64 -12.66 8.77
N VAL A 308 -11.51 -13.66 8.62
CA VAL A 308 -12.89 -13.60 9.14
C VAL A 308 -12.86 -13.38 10.65
N ALA A 309 -12.01 -14.10 11.38
CA ALA A 309 -11.83 -13.92 12.82
C ALA A 309 -11.38 -12.48 13.15
N CYS A 310 -10.35 -11.95 12.48
CA CYS A 310 -9.84 -10.61 12.71
C CYS A 310 -10.88 -9.53 12.41
N VAL A 311 -11.64 -9.65 11.33
CA VAL A 311 -12.69 -8.67 10.99
C VAL A 311 -13.85 -8.71 11.99
N LEU A 312 -14.21 -9.90 12.49
CA LEU A 312 -15.28 -10.05 13.49
C LEU A 312 -14.84 -9.61 14.89
N LEU A 313 -13.60 -9.89 15.29
CA LEU A 313 -13.05 -9.61 16.62
C LEU A 313 -12.47 -8.19 16.74
N PHE A 314 -11.85 -7.66 15.69
CA PHE A 314 -11.10 -6.40 15.71
C PHE A 314 -11.61 -5.42 14.65
N ARG A 315 -12.76 -4.76 14.93
CA ARG A 315 -13.33 -3.72 14.04
C ARG A 315 -12.39 -2.55 13.72
N GLU A 316 -11.35 -2.32 14.54
CA GLU A 316 -10.34 -1.25 14.34
C GLU A 316 -8.96 -1.78 13.87
N GLY A 317 -8.80 -3.10 13.69
CA GLY A 317 -7.50 -3.74 13.44
C GLY A 317 -6.59 -3.80 14.67
N ILE A 318 -5.45 -4.48 14.54
CA ILE A 318 -4.50 -4.74 15.65
C ILE A 318 -3.97 -3.43 16.25
N VAL A 319 -3.54 -2.49 15.40
CA VAL A 319 -2.98 -1.21 15.88
C VAL A 319 -4.06 -0.33 16.53
N GLY A 320 -5.29 -0.37 16.03
CA GLY A 320 -6.42 0.34 16.65
C GLY A 320 -6.73 -0.16 18.06
N VAL A 321 -6.72 -1.49 18.25
CA VAL A 321 -6.97 -2.13 19.55
C VAL A 321 -5.84 -1.85 20.54
N ILE A 322 -4.59 -1.90 20.10
CA ILE A 322 -3.43 -1.54 20.93
C ILE A 322 -3.53 -0.07 21.36
N GLY A 323 -3.85 0.84 20.43
CA GLY A 323 -4.06 2.25 20.75
C GLY A 323 -5.16 2.49 21.79
N ARG A 324 -6.27 1.74 21.68
CA ARG A 324 -7.39 1.82 22.62
C ARG A 324 -7.07 1.23 24.00
N CYS A 325 -6.43 0.06 24.05
CA CYS A 325 -6.04 -0.61 25.31
C CYS A 325 -4.96 0.16 26.08
N LEU A 326 -4.02 0.80 25.38
CA LEU A 326 -2.89 1.47 26.03
C LEU A 326 -3.24 2.82 26.65
N ARG A 327 -4.50 3.28 26.61
CA ARG A 327 -4.90 4.65 27.00
C ARG A 327 -3.95 5.71 26.41
N TRP A 328 -3.39 5.47 25.22
CA TRP A 328 -2.83 6.54 24.42
C TRP A 328 -4.01 7.35 23.91
N ARG A 329 -4.32 8.42 24.65
CA ARG A 329 -5.30 9.44 24.27
C ARG A 329 -4.76 10.20 23.05
N LEU A 330 -4.87 9.57 21.89
CA LEU A 330 -4.79 10.15 20.54
C LEU A 330 -5.95 11.14 20.31
#